data_AF-A0A9D1MTY8-F1
#
_entry.id   AF-A0A9D1MTY8-F1
#
_cell.length_a   1.000
_cell.length_b   1.000
_cell.length_c   1.000
_cell.angle_alpha   90.00
_cell.angle_beta   90.00
_cell.angle_gamma   90.00
#
_symmetry.space_group_name_H-M   'P 1'
#
loop_
_entity.id
_entity.type
_entity.pdbx_description
1 polymer ?
#
loop_
_entity_poly.entity_id
_entity_poly.type
_entity_poly.pdbx_seq_one_letter_code
_entity_poly.pdbx_strand_id
1 'polypeptide(L)'
;MQLLSIDKNNYIGQADPYILEHDGRFYIYTTGVDGVYAYQSDELLRGWQFCGKVFDMPQVKDAEHYWAPSVIFHGGKFYMYCSFEYYAAQPDKGGHHQAMFVSESGSPLGPFQNAKQILAPFSIDSHIVENESGLYLFYSTNTFDGERIGTYIVVDKMLDPYTPAGHPVTVLTPSIDEEIFRRDRYKKGQHWHTLEGAFYFKEGGWHYLMYSGACYENPTYFIGFARAKTDETDLTKIHFEKYPDASTYAPVMTANDWEEGVGHNSVIKVDGQYYAVYHARNAEEDGLPGDRRNARICRLEVKDGVITAKRYKDKV
;
A
#
# COMPACT_ATOMS: atom_id res chain seq x y z
N MET A 1 18.08 0.99 -0.12
CA MET A 1 18.76 -0.14 0.54
C MET A 1 17.77 -1.25 0.80
N GLN A 2 18.15 -2.51 0.58
CA GLN A 2 17.34 -3.65 1.03
C GLN A 2 17.21 -3.64 2.56
N LEU A 3 15.98 -3.78 3.07
CA LEU A 3 15.69 -3.64 4.49
C LEU A 3 15.62 -4.98 5.20
N LEU A 4 14.82 -5.90 4.65
CA LEU A 4 14.60 -7.21 5.23
C LEU A 4 15.59 -8.23 4.64
N SER A 5 16.00 -9.19 5.47
CA SER A 5 16.86 -10.28 5.04
C SER A 5 16.15 -11.21 4.06
N ILE A 6 16.91 -11.81 3.16
CA ILE A 6 16.43 -12.81 2.20
C ILE A 6 17.03 -14.17 2.57
N ASP A 7 16.19 -15.15 2.83
CA ASP A 7 16.60 -16.56 2.87
C ASP A 7 16.39 -17.18 1.48
N LYS A 8 17.47 -17.51 0.78
CA LYS A 8 17.39 -18.08 -0.57
C LYS A 8 16.88 -19.53 -0.57
N ASN A 9 17.01 -20.25 0.54
CA ASN A 9 16.57 -21.65 0.64
C ASN A 9 15.07 -21.76 0.90
N ASN A 10 14.50 -20.73 1.54
CA ASN A 10 13.07 -20.64 1.85
C ASN A 10 12.57 -19.22 1.54
N TYR A 11 12.69 -18.84 0.27
CA TYR A 11 12.40 -17.47 -0.16
C TYR A 11 10.90 -17.18 -0.11
N ILE A 12 10.57 -16.08 0.56
CA ILE A 12 9.24 -15.49 0.63
C ILE A 12 9.36 -14.06 0.14
N GLY A 13 8.56 -13.70 -0.87
CA GLY A 13 8.50 -12.33 -1.37
C GLY A 13 8.00 -11.37 -0.29
N GLN A 14 8.49 -10.13 -0.33
CA GLN A 14 8.22 -9.11 0.68
C GLN A 14 7.50 -7.93 0.05
N ALA A 15 6.48 -8.25 -0.77
CA ALA A 15 5.67 -7.27 -1.45
C ALA A 15 4.81 -6.47 -0.46
N ASP A 16 4.50 -5.25 -0.89
CA ASP A 16 3.58 -4.32 -0.22
C ASP A 16 3.91 -4.12 1.29
N PRO A 17 5.16 -3.76 1.63
CA PRO A 17 5.60 -3.70 3.02
C PRO A 17 4.96 -2.52 3.77
N TYR A 18 4.19 -2.82 4.80
CA TYR A 18 3.59 -1.82 5.68
C TYR A 18 4.34 -1.74 7.02
N ILE A 19 4.93 -0.58 7.31
CA ILE A 19 5.65 -0.29 8.56
C ILE A 19 4.69 0.22 9.64
N LEU A 20 4.85 -0.32 10.85
CA LEU A 20 4.23 0.16 12.09
C LEU A 20 5.31 0.33 13.16
N GLU A 21 5.23 1.41 13.93
CA GLU A 21 5.96 1.54 15.20
C GLU A 21 4.97 1.49 16.36
N HIS A 22 5.32 0.73 17.38
CA HIS A 22 4.54 0.63 18.61
C HIS A 22 5.46 0.26 19.78
N ASP A 23 5.34 1.01 20.88
CA ASP A 23 6.10 0.81 22.12
C ASP A 23 7.64 0.69 21.90
N GLY A 24 8.19 1.51 21.00
CA GLY A 24 9.62 1.58 20.71
C GLY A 24 10.13 0.45 19.81
N ARG A 25 9.22 -0.32 19.18
CA ARG A 25 9.53 -1.42 18.27
C ARG A 25 8.91 -1.21 16.91
N PHE A 26 9.57 -1.75 15.89
CA PHE A 26 9.15 -1.66 14.50
C PHE A 26 8.63 -3.00 13.99
N TYR A 27 7.56 -2.97 13.21
CA TYR A 27 6.93 -4.13 12.60
C TYR A 27 6.70 -3.87 11.13
N ILE A 28 7.02 -4.85 10.28
CA ILE A 28 6.67 -4.82 8.85
C ILE A 28 5.76 -6.00 8.53
N TYR A 29 4.66 -5.72 7.86
CA TYR A 29 3.73 -6.72 7.35
C TYR A 29 3.83 -6.76 5.82
N THR A 30 3.82 -7.96 5.23
CA THR A 30 3.97 -8.12 3.78
C THR A 30 2.90 -9.03 3.20
N THR A 31 2.57 -8.78 1.93
CA THR A 31 1.73 -9.65 1.10
C THR A 31 2.24 -11.09 1.10
N GLY A 32 1.32 -12.04 1.06
CA GLY A 32 1.65 -13.46 0.90
C GLY A 32 0.52 -14.26 0.25
N VAL A 33 0.87 -15.40 -0.35
CA VAL A 33 -0.10 -16.24 -1.06
C VAL A 33 -1.02 -16.97 -0.10
N ASP A 34 -0.49 -17.45 1.02
CA ASP A 34 -1.19 -18.29 2.02
C ASP A 34 -1.45 -17.58 3.36
N GLY A 35 -1.16 -16.27 3.41
CA GLY A 35 -1.44 -15.37 4.52
C GLY A 35 -0.48 -14.20 4.58
N VAL A 36 -0.61 -13.38 5.62
CA VAL A 36 0.26 -12.21 5.86
C VAL A 36 1.45 -12.60 6.72
N TYR A 37 2.63 -12.15 6.29
CA TYR A 37 3.88 -12.36 7.00
C TYR A 37 4.30 -11.13 7.77
N ALA A 38 4.95 -11.31 8.92
CA ALA A 38 5.48 -10.21 9.71
C ALA A 38 6.98 -10.32 9.99
N TYR A 39 7.58 -9.16 10.18
CA TYR A 39 8.95 -8.97 10.62
C TYR A 39 8.98 -7.96 11.75
N GLN A 40 9.93 -8.08 12.68
CA GLN A 40 10.11 -7.10 13.76
C GLN A 40 11.56 -6.64 13.90
N SER A 41 11.77 -5.45 14.45
CA SER A 41 13.08 -4.99 14.91
C SER A 41 12.96 -3.99 16.06
N ASP A 42 13.98 -3.92 16.92
CA ASP A 42 14.16 -2.83 17.89
C ASP A 42 14.82 -1.59 17.25
N GLU A 43 15.37 -1.72 16.03
CA GLU A 43 16.02 -0.62 15.30
C GLU A 43 15.48 -0.55 13.86
N LEU A 44 15.03 0.64 13.40
CA LEU A 44 14.41 0.78 12.08
C LEU A 44 15.30 0.28 10.92
N LEU A 45 16.61 0.56 10.96
CA LEU A 45 17.51 0.36 9.80
C LEU A 45 18.20 -0.99 9.76
N ARG A 46 18.05 -1.86 10.76
CA ARG A 46 18.76 -3.15 10.86
C ARG A 46 18.08 -4.08 11.86
N GLY A 47 18.58 -5.31 12.00
CA GLY A 47 18.14 -6.21 13.08
C GLY A 47 16.78 -6.88 12.85
N TRP A 48 16.21 -6.75 11.64
CA TRP A 48 14.93 -7.34 11.29
C TRP A 48 14.92 -8.87 11.40
N GLN A 49 13.94 -9.39 12.12
CA GLN A 49 13.70 -10.82 12.34
C GLN A 49 12.38 -11.21 11.68
N PHE A 50 12.39 -12.32 10.95
CA PHE A 50 11.15 -12.91 10.43
C PHE A 50 10.34 -13.54 11.57
N CYS A 51 9.09 -13.13 11.73
CA CYS A 51 8.19 -13.59 12.79
C CYS A 51 7.21 -14.67 12.31
N GLY A 52 7.26 -15.04 11.03
CA GLY A 52 6.34 -16.01 10.44
C GLY A 52 5.03 -15.38 9.98
N LYS A 53 4.05 -16.25 9.75
CA LYS A 53 2.71 -15.89 9.30
C LYS A 53 1.86 -15.44 10.49
N VAL A 54 1.28 -14.24 10.40
CA VAL A 54 0.53 -13.61 11.51
C VAL A 54 -0.97 -13.54 11.27
N PHE A 55 -1.40 -13.76 10.03
CA PHE A 55 -2.80 -13.83 9.63
C PHE A 55 -3.00 -14.81 8.47
N ASP A 56 -3.99 -15.67 8.58
CA ASP A 56 -4.54 -16.48 7.50
C ASP A 56 -6.01 -16.84 7.82
N MET A 57 -6.71 -17.43 6.85
CA MET A 57 -8.05 -17.96 7.03
C MET A 57 -8.22 -19.36 6.42
N PRO A 58 -7.57 -20.39 6.99
CA PRO A 58 -7.63 -21.74 6.46
C PRO A 58 -9.05 -22.33 6.46
N GLN A 59 -9.96 -21.77 7.26
CA GLN A 59 -11.38 -22.14 7.29
C GLN A 59 -12.18 -21.67 6.08
N VAL A 60 -11.68 -20.69 5.33
CA VAL A 60 -12.32 -20.21 4.11
C VAL A 60 -11.70 -20.95 2.94
N LYS A 61 -12.55 -21.74 2.27
CA LYS A 61 -12.14 -22.53 1.12
C LYS A 61 -11.59 -21.60 0.03
N ASP A 62 -10.43 -21.97 -0.51
CA ASP A 62 -9.77 -21.25 -1.59
C ASP A 62 -9.47 -19.77 -1.23
N ALA A 63 -9.21 -19.49 0.06
CA ALA A 63 -8.72 -18.18 0.50
C ALA A 63 -7.21 -18.06 0.23
N GLU A 64 -6.87 -17.23 -0.74
CA GLU A 64 -5.51 -17.04 -1.23
C GLU A 64 -5.24 -15.58 -1.56
N HIS A 65 -3.98 -15.24 -1.83
CA HIS A 65 -3.58 -13.91 -2.30
C HIS A 65 -3.90 -12.80 -1.28
N TYR A 66 -3.33 -12.92 -0.08
CA TYR A 66 -3.45 -11.93 1.01
C TYR A 66 -2.56 -10.73 0.71
N TRP A 67 -3.17 -9.71 0.11
CA TRP A 67 -2.52 -8.52 -0.42
C TRP A 67 -2.57 -7.33 0.53
N ALA A 68 -1.45 -6.61 0.55
CA ALA A 68 -1.28 -5.26 1.04
C ALA A 68 -1.85 -5.04 2.46
N PRO A 69 -1.32 -5.74 3.47
CA PRO A 69 -1.77 -5.56 4.84
C PRO A 69 -1.43 -4.15 5.34
N SER A 70 -2.38 -3.46 5.98
CA SER A 70 -2.12 -2.29 6.82
C SER A 70 -2.54 -2.57 8.26
N VAL A 71 -1.84 -1.98 9.23
CA VAL A 71 -2.12 -2.21 10.65
C VAL A 71 -2.18 -0.89 11.42
N ILE A 72 -3.19 -0.76 12.28
CA ILE A 72 -3.28 0.34 13.26
C ILE A 72 -3.45 -0.22 14.68
N PHE A 73 -3.03 0.56 15.67
CA PHE A 73 -3.38 0.32 17.07
C PHE A 73 -4.52 1.27 17.47
N HIS A 74 -5.65 0.72 17.90
CA HIS A 74 -6.83 1.48 18.27
C HIS A 74 -7.54 0.81 19.45
N GLY A 75 -7.99 1.58 20.44
CA GLY A 75 -8.76 1.04 21.57
C GLY A 75 -8.10 -0.12 22.33
N GLY A 76 -6.77 -0.17 22.40
CA GLY A 76 -6.04 -1.25 23.09
C GLY A 76 -5.81 -2.53 22.27
N LYS A 77 -6.13 -2.51 20.97
CA LYS A 77 -5.97 -3.65 20.06
C LYS A 77 -5.29 -3.24 18.75
N PHE A 78 -4.72 -4.22 18.07
CA PHE A 78 -4.24 -4.09 16.70
C PHE A 78 -5.33 -4.53 15.73
N TYR A 79 -5.52 -3.74 14.68
CA TYR A 79 -6.44 -4.05 13.59
C TYR A 79 -5.63 -4.17 12.30
N MET A 80 -5.70 -5.33 11.65
CA MET A 80 -5.08 -5.58 10.36
C MET A 80 -6.13 -5.55 9.27
N TYR A 81 -5.92 -4.70 8.28
CA TYR A 81 -6.73 -4.60 7.09
C TYR A 81 -5.94 -5.22 5.95
N CYS A 82 -6.54 -6.14 5.22
CA CYS A 82 -5.92 -6.74 4.04
C CYS A 82 -7.02 -7.15 3.06
N SER A 83 -6.65 -7.27 1.79
CA SER A 83 -7.54 -7.88 0.79
C SER A 83 -7.08 -9.28 0.44
N PHE A 84 -8.01 -10.19 0.18
CA PHE A 84 -7.67 -11.51 -0.34
C PHE A 84 -8.80 -12.02 -1.24
N GLU A 85 -8.46 -12.99 -2.10
CA GLU A 85 -9.45 -13.70 -2.89
C GLU A 85 -10.13 -14.76 -2.05
N TYR A 86 -11.45 -14.87 -2.21
CA TYR A 86 -12.19 -16.06 -1.80
C TYR A 86 -13.38 -16.21 -2.76
N TYR A 87 -13.54 -17.40 -3.33
CA TYR A 87 -14.42 -17.62 -4.50
C TYR A 87 -15.91 -17.41 -4.24
N ALA A 88 -16.33 -17.23 -2.98
CA ALA A 88 -17.69 -16.85 -2.64
C ALA A 88 -17.97 -15.34 -2.81
N ALA A 89 -16.94 -14.51 -3.01
CA ALA A 89 -17.10 -13.08 -3.30
C ALA A 89 -17.77 -12.87 -4.66
N GLN A 90 -18.71 -11.92 -4.73
CA GLN A 90 -19.22 -11.46 -6.02
C GLN A 90 -18.11 -10.68 -6.74
N PRO A 91 -17.72 -11.09 -7.96
CA PRO A 91 -16.71 -10.36 -8.70
C PRO A 91 -17.22 -9.00 -9.16
N ASP A 92 -16.29 -8.08 -9.42
CA ASP A 92 -16.61 -6.86 -10.15
C ASP A 92 -16.92 -7.16 -11.65
N LYS A 93 -17.23 -6.11 -12.43
CA LYS A 93 -17.51 -6.26 -13.88
C LYS A 93 -16.34 -6.84 -14.68
N GLY A 94 -15.12 -6.79 -14.14
CA GLY A 94 -13.89 -7.29 -14.75
C GLY A 94 -13.55 -8.71 -14.34
N GLY A 95 -14.33 -9.34 -13.44
CA GLY A 95 -14.09 -10.67 -12.92
C GLY A 95 -13.14 -10.72 -11.72
N HIS A 96 -12.83 -9.58 -11.09
CA HIS A 96 -11.92 -9.56 -9.94
C HIS A 96 -12.66 -9.90 -8.63
N HIS A 97 -12.07 -10.78 -7.82
CA HIS A 97 -12.70 -11.34 -6.61
C HIS A 97 -12.11 -10.82 -5.28
N GLN A 98 -11.05 -10.02 -5.30
CA GLN A 98 -10.47 -9.43 -4.10
C GLN A 98 -11.50 -8.61 -3.34
N ALA A 99 -11.60 -8.82 -2.05
CA ALA A 99 -12.42 -8.01 -1.16
C ALA A 99 -11.62 -7.62 0.06
N MET A 100 -12.00 -6.52 0.71
CA MET A 100 -11.28 -6.02 1.87
C MET A 100 -11.84 -6.58 3.18
N PHE A 101 -10.95 -6.95 4.07
CA PHE A 101 -11.26 -7.50 5.37
C PHE A 101 -10.49 -6.75 6.46
N VAL A 102 -11.04 -6.78 7.66
CA VAL A 102 -10.33 -6.41 8.88
C VAL A 102 -10.31 -7.59 9.85
N SER A 103 -9.18 -7.81 10.49
CA SER A 103 -8.97 -8.77 11.59
C SER A 103 -8.35 -8.06 12.78
N GLU A 104 -8.40 -8.66 13.97
CA GLU A 104 -7.91 -8.04 15.20
C GLU A 104 -6.95 -8.94 15.99
N SER A 105 -6.07 -8.32 16.77
CA SER A 105 -5.22 -9.00 17.74
C SER A 105 -4.92 -8.14 18.97
N GLY A 106 -4.57 -8.78 20.08
CA GLY A 106 -3.99 -8.11 21.25
C GLY A 106 -2.48 -7.87 21.12
N SER A 107 -1.85 -8.34 20.04
CA SER A 107 -0.40 -8.28 19.80
C SER A 107 -0.13 -7.78 18.37
N PRO A 108 0.92 -6.97 18.14
CA PRO A 108 1.30 -6.55 16.79
C PRO A 108 1.76 -7.73 15.91
N LEU A 109 2.14 -8.86 16.51
CA LEU A 109 2.54 -10.08 15.80
C LEU A 109 1.40 -11.10 15.67
N GLY A 110 0.18 -10.71 16.01
CA GLY A 110 -0.94 -11.63 15.96
C GLY A 110 -0.91 -12.70 17.06
N PRO A 111 -1.63 -13.82 16.85
CA PRO A 111 -2.42 -14.10 15.65
C PRO A 111 -3.54 -13.06 15.49
N PHE A 112 -3.72 -12.58 14.26
CA PHE A 112 -4.88 -11.77 13.92
C PHE A 112 -6.05 -12.71 13.63
N GLN A 113 -7.22 -12.40 14.20
CA GLN A 113 -8.38 -13.29 14.20
C GLN A 113 -9.67 -12.50 13.95
N ASN A 114 -10.81 -13.19 13.93
CA ASN A 114 -12.14 -12.58 13.78
C ASN A 114 -12.29 -11.72 12.52
N ALA A 115 -11.72 -12.21 11.41
CA ALA A 115 -11.76 -11.50 10.13
C ALA A 115 -13.21 -11.23 9.69
N LYS A 116 -13.49 -9.97 9.36
CA LYS A 116 -14.78 -9.51 8.85
C LYS A 116 -14.56 -8.79 7.53
N GLN A 117 -15.37 -9.13 6.53
CA GLN A 117 -15.40 -8.41 5.27
C GLN A 117 -16.00 -7.02 5.48
N ILE A 118 -15.32 -5.98 4.99
CA ILE A 118 -15.77 -4.59 5.16
C ILE A 118 -16.11 -3.91 3.84
N LEU A 119 -15.54 -4.35 2.72
CA LEU A 119 -15.82 -3.81 1.38
C LEU A 119 -15.87 -4.92 0.33
N ALA A 120 -16.78 -4.76 -0.63
CA ALA A 120 -16.88 -5.50 -1.90
C ALA A 120 -17.82 -4.75 -2.86
N PRO A 121 -17.76 -4.99 -4.18
CA PRO A 121 -16.78 -5.82 -4.89
C PRO A 121 -15.40 -5.14 -4.95
N PHE A 122 -14.42 -5.74 -5.64
CA PHE A 122 -13.01 -5.31 -5.77
C PHE A 122 -12.59 -4.06 -4.98
N SER A 123 -11.93 -4.30 -3.84
CA SER A 123 -11.38 -3.27 -2.95
C SER A 123 -10.08 -3.77 -2.33
N ILE A 124 -8.98 -3.05 -2.54
CA ILE A 124 -7.63 -3.45 -2.12
C ILE A 124 -6.90 -2.27 -1.47
N ASP A 125 -5.70 -2.53 -0.95
CA ASP A 125 -4.71 -1.51 -0.54
C ASP A 125 -5.22 -0.53 0.50
N SER A 126 -5.72 -1.06 1.61
CA SER A 126 -6.15 -0.26 2.75
C SER A 126 -5.03 0.59 3.31
N HIS A 127 -5.34 1.83 3.66
CA HIS A 127 -4.55 2.65 4.57
C HIS A 127 -5.48 3.40 5.52
N ILE A 128 -5.43 3.03 6.80
CA ILE A 128 -6.27 3.63 7.83
C ILE A 128 -5.55 4.81 8.47
N VAL A 129 -6.26 5.92 8.60
CA VAL A 129 -5.77 7.14 9.22
C VAL A 129 -6.74 7.53 10.34
N GLU A 130 -6.20 7.65 11.55
CA GLU A 130 -6.90 8.23 12.67
C GLU A 130 -6.41 9.67 12.89
N ASN A 131 -7.34 10.61 12.97
CA ASN A 131 -7.07 12.00 13.29
C ASN A 131 -8.20 12.61 14.13
N GLU A 132 -8.16 13.91 14.39
CA GLU A 132 -9.13 14.63 15.21
C GLU A 132 -10.58 14.58 14.68
N SER A 133 -10.79 14.28 13.40
CA SER A 133 -12.11 14.16 12.77
C SER A 133 -12.65 12.73 12.72
N GLY A 134 -11.83 11.76 13.11
CA GLY A 134 -12.19 10.35 13.24
C GLY A 134 -11.25 9.41 12.48
N LEU A 135 -11.79 8.24 12.16
CA LEU A 135 -11.09 7.21 11.38
C LEU A 135 -11.48 7.33 9.91
N TYR A 136 -10.49 7.16 9.04
CA TYR A 136 -10.62 7.22 7.58
C TYR A 136 -9.92 6.04 6.94
N LEU A 137 -10.50 5.52 5.86
CA LEU A 137 -9.93 4.44 5.06
C LEU A 137 -9.66 4.98 3.65
N PHE A 138 -8.39 5.07 3.29
CA PHE A 138 -7.98 5.15 1.88
C PHE A 138 -7.92 3.73 1.32
N TYR A 139 -8.43 3.53 0.11
CA TYR A 139 -8.37 2.24 -0.57
C TYR A 139 -8.48 2.41 -2.07
N SER A 140 -8.12 1.36 -2.80
CA SER A 140 -8.21 1.30 -4.25
C SER A 140 -9.41 0.47 -4.69
N THR A 141 -10.15 0.96 -5.69
CA THR A 141 -11.27 0.23 -6.32
C THR A 141 -11.31 0.50 -7.82
N ASN A 142 -12.21 -0.16 -8.55
CA ASN A 142 -12.24 -0.13 -10.01
C ASN A 142 -13.38 0.73 -10.57
N THR A 143 -13.09 1.45 -11.64
CA THR A 143 -14.09 2.05 -12.53
C THR A 143 -14.01 1.41 -13.91
N PHE A 144 -15.18 1.17 -14.50
CA PHE A 144 -15.33 0.70 -15.88
C PHE A 144 -15.90 1.79 -16.79
N ASP A 145 -16.03 2.99 -16.26
CA ASP A 145 -16.64 4.15 -16.90
C ASP A 145 -15.59 5.26 -17.08
N GLY A 146 -15.74 6.07 -18.14
CA GLY A 146 -14.81 7.15 -18.48
C GLY A 146 -13.73 6.77 -19.49
N GLU A 147 -12.83 7.72 -19.77
CA GLU A 147 -11.76 7.57 -20.76
C GLU A 147 -10.63 6.65 -20.27
N ARG A 148 -10.21 6.82 -19.02
CA ARG A 148 -9.16 6.02 -18.37
C ARG A 148 -9.78 5.08 -17.34
N ILE A 149 -10.34 3.97 -17.82
CA ILE A 149 -10.86 2.92 -16.94
C ILE A 149 -9.73 2.27 -16.14
N GLY A 150 -10.09 1.72 -14.98
CA GLY A 150 -9.21 0.90 -14.17
C GLY A 150 -9.27 1.21 -12.69
N THR A 151 -8.15 1.05 -12.01
CA THR A 151 -8.03 1.16 -10.56
C THR A 151 -7.71 2.60 -10.14
N TYR A 152 -8.45 3.11 -9.16
CA TYR A 152 -8.35 4.48 -8.66
C TYR A 152 -8.50 4.53 -7.14
N ILE A 153 -8.08 5.64 -6.53
CA ILE A 153 -8.01 5.78 -5.07
C ILE A 153 -9.19 6.61 -4.57
N VAL A 154 -9.83 6.11 -3.52
CA VAL A 154 -10.91 6.77 -2.79
C VAL A 154 -10.57 6.87 -1.30
N VAL A 155 -11.31 7.71 -0.59
CA VAL A 155 -11.32 7.78 0.87
C VAL A 155 -12.76 7.66 1.37
N ASP A 156 -12.99 6.86 2.40
CA ASP A 156 -14.25 6.80 3.12
C ASP A 156 -14.03 7.05 4.61
N LYS A 157 -15.05 7.54 5.30
CA LYS A 157 -15.03 7.64 6.76
C LYS A 157 -15.31 6.26 7.35
N MET A 158 -14.67 5.93 8.46
CA MET A 158 -14.95 4.72 9.24
C MET A 158 -15.74 5.11 10.49
N LEU A 159 -16.86 4.43 10.75
CA LEU A 159 -17.71 4.63 11.94
C LEU A 159 -17.10 3.97 13.18
N ASP A 160 -16.41 2.86 12.96
CA ASP A 160 -15.62 2.07 13.90
C ASP A 160 -14.55 1.31 13.07
N PRO A 161 -13.60 0.60 13.70
CA PRO A 161 -12.58 -0.16 12.95
C PRO A 161 -13.10 -1.24 11.99
N TYR A 162 -14.41 -1.53 11.96
CA TYR A 162 -15.02 -2.59 11.15
C TYR A 162 -16.04 -2.10 10.13
N THR A 163 -16.35 -0.80 10.10
CA THR A 163 -17.55 -0.31 9.42
C THR A 163 -17.26 0.98 8.66
N PRO A 164 -17.02 0.90 7.34
CA PRO A 164 -17.03 2.07 6.47
C PRO A 164 -18.39 2.76 6.48
N ALA A 165 -18.42 4.08 6.32
CA ALA A 165 -19.65 4.87 6.26
C ALA A 165 -20.44 4.61 4.96
N GLY A 166 -19.78 4.09 3.91
CA GLY A 166 -20.41 3.76 2.63
C GLY A 166 -20.59 4.99 1.73
N HIS A 167 -19.78 6.03 1.94
CA HIS A 167 -19.84 7.27 1.18
C HIS A 167 -18.44 7.65 0.65
N PRO A 168 -17.78 6.78 -0.12
CA PRO A 168 -16.42 7.03 -0.58
C PRO A 168 -16.35 8.26 -1.50
N VAL A 169 -15.33 9.08 -1.27
CA VAL A 169 -14.98 10.24 -2.09
C VAL A 169 -13.77 9.88 -2.95
N THR A 170 -13.83 10.19 -4.24
CA THR A 170 -12.70 10.01 -5.15
C THR A 170 -11.56 10.95 -4.78
N VAL A 171 -10.35 10.39 -4.60
CA VAL A 171 -9.16 11.15 -4.24
C VAL A 171 -8.25 11.32 -5.45
N LEU A 172 -7.89 10.23 -6.12
CA LEU A 172 -7.04 10.26 -7.31
C LEU A 172 -7.57 9.31 -8.39
N THR A 173 -7.57 9.79 -9.63
CA THR A 173 -7.84 8.99 -10.82
C THR A 173 -6.63 9.00 -11.75
N PRO A 174 -6.44 7.96 -12.57
CA PRO A 174 -5.43 7.99 -13.62
C PRO A 174 -5.64 9.17 -14.59
N SER A 175 -4.57 9.82 -15.00
CA SER A 175 -4.55 11.02 -15.83
C SER A 175 -3.46 11.03 -16.90
N ILE A 176 -2.45 10.16 -16.82
CA ILE A 176 -1.34 10.05 -17.78
C ILE A 176 -1.16 8.61 -18.29
N ASP A 177 -0.46 8.43 -19.41
CA ASP A 177 -0.26 7.12 -20.04
C ASP A 177 0.74 6.24 -19.31
N GLU A 178 1.64 6.84 -18.53
CA GLU A 178 2.57 6.13 -17.65
C GLU A 178 1.84 5.34 -16.57
N GLU A 179 0.57 5.66 -16.27
CA GLU A 179 -0.27 4.96 -15.30
C GLU A 179 -0.99 3.74 -15.91
N ILE A 180 -0.73 3.41 -17.19
CA ILE A 180 -1.28 2.21 -17.83
C ILE A 180 -0.68 0.96 -17.20
N PHE A 181 -1.54 0.16 -16.59
CA PHE A 181 -1.23 -1.19 -16.10
C PHE A 181 -1.18 -2.20 -17.25
N ARG A 182 -2.19 -2.17 -18.13
CA ARG A 182 -2.27 -3.12 -19.26
C ARG A 182 -2.97 -2.49 -20.45
N ARG A 183 -2.28 -2.44 -21.59
CA ARG A 183 -2.87 -2.03 -22.87
C ARG A 183 -3.85 -3.09 -23.36
N ASP A 184 -4.90 -2.61 -24.01
CA ASP A 184 -5.96 -3.42 -24.65
C ASP A 184 -6.53 -4.54 -23.76
N ARG A 185 -6.70 -4.27 -22.45
CA ARG A 185 -6.99 -5.29 -21.44
C ARG A 185 -8.26 -6.09 -21.76
N TYR A 186 -9.31 -5.41 -22.24
CA TYR A 186 -10.58 -6.05 -22.61
C TYR A 186 -10.86 -5.99 -24.11
N LYS A 187 -10.42 -4.92 -24.78
CA LYS A 187 -10.50 -4.76 -26.25
C LYS A 187 -9.49 -3.72 -26.72
N LYS A 188 -9.20 -3.74 -28.02
CA LYS A 188 -8.31 -2.77 -28.68
C LYS A 188 -8.74 -1.33 -28.39
N GLY A 189 -7.80 -0.49 -27.96
CA GLY A 189 -8.02 0.91 -27.58
C GLY A 189 -8.56 1.10 -26.16
N GLN A 190 -8.85 0.03 -25.42
CA GLN A 190 -9.31 0.11 -24.03
C GLN A 190 -8.21 -0.36 -23.09
N HIS A 191 -7.44 0.60 -22.57
CA HIS A 191 -6.33 0.36 -21.65
C HIS A 191 -6.84 0.36 -20.20
N TRP A 192 -6.27 -0.53 -19.38
CA TRP A 192 -6.46 -0.50 -17.93
C TRP A 192 -5.36 0.34 -17.31
N HIS A 193 -5.76 1.31 -16.50
CA HIS A 193 -4.87 2.17 -15.75
C HIS A 193 -4.95 1.81 -14.27
N THR A 194 -3.87 2.02 -13.53
CA THR A 194 -3.84 1.72 -12.11
C THR A 194 -3.18 2.86 -11.36
N LEU A 195 -3.92 3.40 -10.39
CA LEU A 195 -3.40 4.06 -9.21
C LEU A 195 -3.82 3.25 -7.98
N GLU A 196 -2.85 2.89 -7.14
CA GLU A 196 -3.08 2.01 -6.01
C GLU A 196 -2.09 2.29 -4.85
N GLY A 197 -2.13 1.51 -3.77
CA GLY A 197 -1.16 1.60 -2.66
C GLY A 197 -1.10 2.99 -2.02
N ALA A 198 -2.26 3.55 -1.66
CA ALA A 198 -2.34 4.90 -1.09
C ALA A 198 -1.71 4.96 0.31
N PHE A 199 -0.83 5.94 0.56
CA PHE A 199 -0.30 6.21 1.91
C PHE A 199 -0.37 7.71 2.24
N TYR A 200 -1.24 8.04 3.19
CA TYR A 200 -1.46 9.41 3.64
C TYR A 200 -0.60 9.75 4.87
N PHE A 201 -0.08 10.97 4.90
CA PHE A 201 0.45 11.60 6.12
C PHE A 201 0.35 13.13 6.03
N LYS A 202 0.44 13.80 7.19
CA LYS A 202 0.42 15.27 7.31
C LYS A 202 1.75 15.78 7.87
N GLU A 203 2.25 16.90 7.35
CA GLU A 203 3.40 17.63 7.90
C GLU A 203 3.14 19.14 7.82
N GLY A 204 3.06 19.80 8.98
CA GLY A 204 2.64 21.19 9.06
C GLY A 204 1.24 21.41 8.46
N GLY A 205 1.09 22.43 7.62
CA GLY A 205 -0.16 22.73 6.90
C GLY A 205 -0.34 21.95 5.58
N TRP A 206 0.47 20.91 5.34
CA TRP A 206 0.40 20.10 4.12
C TRP A 206 -0.08 18.69 4.40
N HIS A 207 -1.04 18.25 3.59
CA HIS A 207 -1.52 16.89 3.50
C HIS A 207 -0.86 16.24 2.28
N TYR A 208 -0.31 15.03 2.46
CA TYR A 208 0.34 14.26 1.40
C TYR A 208 -0.35 12.92 1.24
N LEU A 209 -0.50 12.49 -0.01
CA LEU A 209 -0.95 11.15 -0.37
C LEU A 209 0.05 10.57 -1.39
N MET A 210 0.91 9.66 -0.93
CA MET A 210 1.75 8.89 -1.84
C MET A 210 0.92 7.76 -2.44
N TYR A 211 1.23 7.38 -3.69
CA TYR A 211 0.52 6.33 -4.41
C TYR A 211 1.46 5.63 -5.39
N SER A 212 1.08 4.44 -5.82
CA SER A 212 1.77 3.71 -6.88
C SER A 212 0.98 3.74 -8.19
N GLY A 213 1.68 3.83 -9.31
CA GLY A 213 1.08 3.83 -10.64
C GLY A 213 1.72 2.80 -11.57
N ALA A 214 1.01 2.47 -12.66
CA ALA A 214 1.38 1.47 -13.67
C ALA A 214 1.24 0.01 -13.18
N CYS A 215 1.93 -0.92 -13.84
CA CYS A 215 1.87 -2.36 -13.56
C CYS A 215 2.96 -2.81 -12.59
N TYR A 216 2.58 -3.37 -11.44
CA TYR A 216 3.50 -3.93 -10.44
C TYR A 216 4.40 -5.05 -10.99
N GLU A 217 3.98 -5.75 -12.06
CA GLU A 217 4.76 -6.81 -12.72
C GLU A 217 5.95 -6.26 -13.52
N ASN A 218 5.94 -4.96 -13.84
CA ASN A 218 6.86 -4.37 -14.80
C ASN A 218 7.85 -3.38 -14.15
N PRO A 219 8.98 -3.08 -14.81
CA PRO A 219 9.92 -2.05 -14.37
C PRO A 219 9.30 -0.66 -14.25
N THR A 220 8.19 -0.41 -14.95
CA THR A 220 7.50 0.89 -15.03
C THR A 220 6.70 1.23 -13.78
N TYR A 221 6.51 0.31 -12.83
CA TYR A 221 5.85 0.63 -11.55
C TYR A 221 6.62 1.72 -10.83
N PHE A 222 5.90 2.74 -10.37
CA PHE A 222 6.49 3.95 -9.80
C PHE A 222 5.67 4.48 -8.63
N ILE A 223 6.30 5.31 -7.80
CA ILE A 223 5.66 6.02 -6.70
C ILE A 223 5.52 7.49 -7.07
N GLY A 224 4.28 7.98 -7.11
CA GLY A 224 3.93 9.38 -7.22
C GLY A 224 3.40 9.93 -5.89
N PHE A 225 3.04 11.21 -5.88
CA PHE A 225 2.29 11.77 -4.76
C PHE A 225 1.34 12.89 -5.20
N ALA A 226 0.31 13.09 -4.39
CA ALA A 226 -0.56 14.24 -4.44
C ALA A 226 -0.50 15.00 -3.10
N ARG A 227 -0.89 16.26 -3.13
CA ARG A 227 -0.79 17.15 -1.97
C ARG A 227 -1.97 18.12 -1.88
N ALA A 228 -2.22 18.62 -0.67
CA ALA A 228 -3.15 19.71 -0.42
C ALA A 228 -2.63 20.62 0.69
N LYS A 229 -2.83 21.94 0.56
CA LYS A 229 -2.51 22.92 1.61
C LYS A 229 -3.80 23.48 2.20
N THR A 230 -4.20 22.97 3.36
CA THR A 230 -5.45 23.32 4.02
C THR A 230 -5.37 22.98 5.50
N ASP A 231 -6.20 23.64 6.30
CA ASP A 231 -6.42 23.30 7.71
C ASP A 231 -7.60 22.33 7.90
N GLU A 232 -8.26 21.89 6.82
CA GLU A 232 -9.30 20.86 6.87
C GLU A 232 -8.73 19.53 7.39
N THR A 233 -9.49 18.89 8.27
CA THR A 233 -9.09 17.67 8.99
C THR A 233 -9.98 16.50 8.63
N ASP A 234 -11.17 16.76 8.09
CA ASP A 234 -12.02 15.74 7.52
C ASP A 234 -11.46 15.30 6.16
N LEU A 235 -10.80 14.14 6.11
CA LEU A 235 -10.07 13.70 4.91
C LEU A 235 -10.97 13.48 3.69
N THR A 236 -12.27 13.31 3.89
CA THR A 236 -13.27 13.22 2.80
C THR A 236 -13.54 14.56 2.11
N LYS A 237 -13.11 15.68 2.72
CA LYS A 237 -13.29 17.04 2.19
C LYS A 237 -12.03 17.64 1.59
N ILE A 238 -10.90 16.94 1.70
CA ILE A 238 -9.62 17.44 1.22
C ILE A 238 -9.47 17.16 -0.27
N HIS A 239 -9.24 18.20 -1.05
CA HIS A 239 -8.95 18.09 -2.47
C HIS A 239 -7.44 17.97 -2.69
N PHE A 240 -7.00 16.79 -3.13
CA PHE A 240 -5.59 16.52 -3.43
C PHE A 240 -5.29 16.81 -4.90
N GLU A 241 -4.14 17.44 -5.15
CA GLU A 241 -3.61 17.69 -6.49
C GLU A 241 -2.34 16.86 -6.70
N LYS A 242 -2.26 16.11 -7.81
CA LYS A 242 -1.04 15.39 -8.20
C LYS A 242 0.11 16.39 -8.37
N TYR A 243 1.31 15.99 -7.95
CA TYR A 243 2.50 16.81 -8.12
C TYR A 243 3.26 16.47 -9.41
N PRO A 244 3.74 17.47 -10.18
CA PRO A 244 3.49 18.91 -10.01
C PRO A 244 2.11 19.35 -10.51
N ASP A 245 1.48 18.55 -11.37
CA ASP A 245 0.15 18.72 -11.92
C ASP A 245 -0.41 17.35 -12.40
N ALA A 246 -1.64 17.31 -12.91
CA ALA A 246 -2.29 16.09 -13.33
C ALA A 246 -1.74 15.46 -14.64
N SER A 247 -0.89 16.16 -15.39
CA SER A 247 -0.44 15.76 -16.73
C SER A 247 1.06 15.51 -16.85
N THR A 248 1.85 15.86 -15.84
CA THR A 248 3.30 15.72 -15.83
C THR A 248 3.74 14.45 -15.12
N TYR A 249 4.46 13.57 -15.82
CA TYR A 249 5.13 12.44 -15.18
C TYR A 249 6.35 12.90 -14.35
N ALA A 250 6.20 12.89 -13.02
CA ALA A 250 7.25 13.30 -12.08
C ALA A 250 7.27 12.36 -10.85
N PRO A 251 7.69 11.09 -11.01
CA PRO A 251 7.69 10.14 -9.90
C PRO A 251 8.67 10.54 -8.79
N VAL A 252 8.30 10.30 -7.53
CA VAL A 252 9.21 10.35 -6.39
C VAL A 252 10.24 9.24 -6.50
N MET A 253 9.78 8.04 -6.89
CA MET A 253 10.62 6.86 -7.07
C MET A 253 10.15 6.08 -8.29
N THR A 254 11.11 5.62 -9.10
CA THR A 254 10.92 4.75 -10.27
C THR A 254 12.18 3.88 -10.42
N ALA A 255 12.24 3.01 -11.43
CA ALA A 255 13.40 2.19 -11.69
C ALA A 255 14.71 3.01 -11.80
N ASN A 256 15.83 2.39 -11.46
CA ASN A 256 17.19 2.91 -11.62
C ASN A 256 18.16 1.74 -11.93
N ASP A 257 19.47 2.01 -11.92
CA ASP A 257 20.50 1.04 -12.32
C ASP A 257 20.53 -0.26 -11.49
N TRP A 258 19.91 -0.32 -10.30
CA TRP A 258 19.96 -1.50 -9.43
C TRP A 258 18.60 -1.98 -8.92
N GLU A 259 17.51 -1.27 -9.19
CA GLU A 259 16.18 -1.67 -8.78
C GLU A 259 15.09 -1.26 -9.76
N GLU A 260 14.04 -2.08 -9.86
CA GLU A 260 12.93 -1.88 -10.78
C GLU A 260 11.59 -2.28 -10.14
N GLY A 261 10.49 -1.86 -10.76
CA GLY A 261 9.14 -2.15 -10.24
C GLY A 261 8.95 -1.56 -8.84
N VAL A 262 9.26 -0.27 -8.69
CA VAL A 262 9.40 0.42 -7.40
C VAL A 262 8.05 0.95 -6.97
N GLY A 263 7.49 0.41 -5.88
CA GLY A 263 6.15 0.82 -5.48
C GLY A 263 5.67 0.28 -4.14
N HIS A 264 4.38 0.52 -3.93
CA HIS A 264 3.58 0.18 -2.78
C HIS A 264 4.27 0.49 -1.46
N ASN A 265 4.45 1.78 -1.18
CA ASN A 265 5.18 2.22 0.00
C ASN A 265 4.28 2.46 1.21
N SER A 266 4.87 2.27 2.37
CA SER A 266 4.45 2.89 3.62
C SER A 266 5.47 3.96 4.05
N VAL A 267 5.08 4.85 4.96
CA VAL A 267 5.95 5.93 5.46
C VAL A 267 6.00 5.93 6.98
N ILE A 268 7.19 6.13 7.53
CA ILE A 268 7.41 6.35 8.97
C ILE A 268 8.28 7.59 9.19
N LYS A 269 8.05 8.30 10.30
CA LYS A 269 8.91 9.40 10.77
C LYS A 269 9.60 8.99 12.06
N VAL A 270 10.93 8.96 12.07
CA VAL A 270 11.75 8.65 13.26
C VAL A 270 12.76 9.77 13.45
N ASP A 271 12.83 10.33 14.66
CA ASP A 271 13.72 11.43 15.02
C ASP A 271 13.64 12.63 14.05
N GLY A 272 12.43 12.93 13.57
CA GLY A 272 12.18 14.02 12.62
C GLY A 272 12.47 13.69 11.15
N GLN A 273 13.08 12.54 10.84
CA GLN A 273 13.38 12.10 9.48
C GLN A 273 12.28 11.16 8.96
N TYR A 274 11.76 11.46 7.78
CA TYR A 274 10.85 10.56 7.06
C TYR A 274 11.59 9.45 6.32
N TYR A 275 11.03 8.25 6.32
CA TYR A 275 11.50 7.11 5.55
C TYR A 275 10.33 6.50 4.79
N ALA A 276 10.57 6.13 3.53
CA ALA A 276 9.66 5.25 2.79
C ALA A 276 10.15 3.82 2.92
N VAL A 277 9.27 2.91 3.34
CA VAL A 277 9.46 1.46 3.23
C VAL A 277 8.64 1.03 2.02
N TYR A 278 9.28 0.41 1.03
CA TYR A 278 8.68 0.13 -0.28
C TYR A 278 9.18 -1.21 -0.82
N HIS A 279 8.53 -1.77 -1.83
CA HIS A 279 9.07 -2.93 -2.53
C HIS A 279 9.76 -2.55 -3.83
N ALA A 280 10.76 -3.33 -4.23
CA ALA A 280 11.29 -3.36 -5.59
C ALA A 280 11.97 -4.70 -5.88
N ARG A 281 12.17 -5.01 -7.16
CA ARG A 281 13.02 -6.11 -7.62
C ARG A 281 14.44 -5.61 -7.82
N ASN A 282 15.42 -6.50 -7.76
CA ASN A 282 16.74 -6.19 -8.32
C ASN A 282 16.61 -6.05 -9.84
N ALA A 283 17.23 -5.01 -10.41
CA ALA A 283 17.25 -4.81 -11.86
C ALA A 283 18.02 -5.94 -12.58
N GLU A 284 19.03 -6.51 -11.91
CA GLU A 284 19.70 -7.72 -12.37
C GLU A 284 18.97 -8.97 -11.86
N GLU A 285 19.02 -10.04 -12.66
CA GLU A 285 18.52 -11.35 -12.27
C GLU A 285 19.24 -11.87 -11.02
N ASP A 286 18.50 -12.18 -9.96
CA ASP A 286 19.04 -12.58 -8.66
C ASP A 286 18.80 -14.07 -8.32
N GLY A 287 18.15 -14.80 -9.24
CA GLY A 287 17.84 -16.23 -9.13
C GLY A 287 16.80 -16.56 -8.07
N LEU A 288 16.05 -15.56 -7.56
CA LEU A 288 14.99 -15.77 -6.59
C LEU A 288 13.74 -16.34 -7.29
N PRO A 289 13.09 -17.37 -6.72
CA PRO A 289 11.87 -17.94 -7.29
C PRO A 289 10.65 -17.04 -7.03
N GLY A 290 9.60 -17.21 -7.84
CA GLY A 290 8.30 -16.58 -7.58
C GLY A 290 8.31 -15.05 -7.61
N ASP A 291 7.64 -14.43 -6.64
CA ASP A 291 7.58 -12.96 -6.54
C ASP A 291 8.87 -12.37 -5.99
N ARG A 292 9.64 -11.73 -6.87
CA ARG A 292 10.97 -11.16 -6.59
C ARG A 292 10.95 -9.78 -5.94
N ARG A 293 9.77 -9.27 -5.57
CA ARG A 293 9.63 -8.00 -4.85
C ARG A 293 10.15 -8.15 -3.43
N ASN A 294 11.09 -7.29 -3.06
CA ASN A 294 11.74 -7.28 -1.75
C ASN A 294 11.58 -5.94 -1.06
N ALA A 295 11.44 -5.94 0.26
CA ALA A 295 11.27 -4.73 1.05
C ALA A 295 12.57 -3.94 1.14
N ARG A 296 12.46 -2.65 0.89
CA ARG A 296 13.55 -1.67 0.85
C ARG A 296 13.16 -0.44 1.64
N ILE A 297 14.17 0.35 2.00
CA ILE A 297 13.99 1.62 2.69
C ILE A 297 14.86 2.71 2.08
N CYS A 298 14.33 3.93 2.08
CA CYS A 298 15.07 5.14 1.75
C CYS A 298 14.58 6.34 2.56
N ARG A 299 15.40 7.39 2.65
CA ARG A 299 14.98 8.66 3.28
C ARG A 299 14.10 9.45 2.32
N LEU A 300 13.04 10.04 2.86
CA LEU A 300 12.26 11.07 2.18
C LEU A 300 12.66 12.46 2.70
N GLU A 301 12.82 13.41 1.79
CA GLU A 301 12.81 14.83 2.15
C GLU A 301 11.40 15.37 1.87
N VAL A 302 10.71 15.75 2.94
CA VAL A 302 9.38 16.35 2.89
C VAL A 302 9.50 17.81 3.29
N LYS A 303 9.29 18.72 2.34
CA LYS A 303 9.44 20.15 2.57
C LYS A 303 8.55 20.97 1.65
N ASP A 304 7.82 21.91 2.22
CA ASP A 304 7.04 22.92 1.48
C ASP A 304 6.14 22.34 0.38
N GLY A 305 5.47 21.22 0.69
CA GLY A 305 4.57 20.53 -0.23
C GLY A 305 5.29 19.61 -1.22
N VAL A 306 6.61 19.45 -1.16
CA VAL A 306 7.37 18.59 -2.07
C VAL A 306 7.93 17.38 -1.33
N ILE A 307 7.83 16.21 -1.97
CA ILE A 307 8.48 14.98 -1.52
C ILE A 307 9.59 14.63 -2.52
N THR A 308 10.79 14.35 -2.03
CA THR A 308 11.87 13.71 -2.81
C THR A 308 12.42 12.50 -2.05
N ALA A 309 13.01 11.54 -2.76
CA ALA A 309 13.60 10.35 -2.15
C ALA A 309 15.11 10.29 -2.36
N LYS A 310 15.86 10.05 -1.29
CA LYS A 310 17.31 9.78 -1.35
C LYS A 310 17.56 8.28 -1.34
N ARG A 311 17.83 7.73 -2.53
CA ARG A 311 18.04 6.30 -2.73
C ARG A 311 19.50 5.99 -3.01
N TYR A 312 20.03 5.01 -2.29
CA TYR A 312 21.33 4.41 -2.53
C TYR A 312 21.20 2.89 -2.47
N LYS A 313 22.08 2.19 -3.20
CA LYS A 313 22.09 0.73 -3.28
C LYS A 313 22.22 0.08 -1.89
N ASP A 314 23.27 0.43 -1.15
CA ASP A 314 23.67 -0.27 0.08
C ASP A 314 23.64 0.58 1.35
N LYS A 315 22.96 1.74 1.33
CA LYS A 315 22.83 2.64 2.50
C LYS A 315 21.54 3.46 2.47
N VAL A 316 21.22 4.06 3.62
CA VAL A 316 20.05 4.94 3.83
C VAL A 316 20.47 6.37 4.10
#